data_AF-A0A1Y3AGJ0-F1
#
_entry.id   AF-A0A1Y3AGJ0-F1
#
_cell.length_a   1.000
_cell.length_b   1.000
_cell.length_c   1.000
_cell.angle_alpha   90.00
_cell.angle_beta   90.00
_cell.angle_gamma   90.00
#
_symmetry.space_group_name_H-M   'P 1'
#
loop_
_entity.id
_entity.type
_entity.pdbx_description
1 polymer ?
#
loop_
_entity_poly.entity_id
_entity_poly.type
_entity_poly.pdbx_seq_one_letter_code
_entity_poly.pdbx_strand_id
1 'polypeptide(L)'
;MSAEESADEGTDDDGPGIREGVERSSGDPKVLLAMNAVLSTWFAWVVVWGLDFLGVAALTAVNVATLALILFGVTYVAVLQ
;
A
#
# COMPACT_ATOMS: atom_id res chain seq x y z
N MET A 1 57.99 26.97 -7.39
CA MET A 1 56.86 26.29 -8.02
C MET A 1 56.28 25.36 -6.97
N SER A 2 55.15 25.69 -6.34
CA SER A 2 53.82 25.82 -6.96
C SER A 2 53.42 24.46 -7.49
N ALA A 3 52.69 23.71 -6.67
CA ALA A 3 51.23 23.76 -6.67
C ALA A 3 50.75 23.01 -7.90
N GLU A 4 50.36 21.77 -7.67
CA GLU A 4 49.33 21.04 -8.38
C GLU A 4 49.14 19.78 -7.51
N GLU A 5 48.31 19.89 -6.47
CA GLU A 5 46.86 19.66 -6.55
C GLU A 5 46.64 18.13 -6.52
N SER A 6 46.28 17.56 -5.36
CA SER A 6 44.89 17.47 -4.87
C SER A 6 44.00 16.86 -5.97
N ALA A 7 43.22 15.82 -5.79
CA ALA A 7 42.81 14.99 -4.68
C ALA A 7 42.53 13.62 -5.36
N ASP A 8 42.76 12.49 -4.72
CA ASP A 8 41.82 11.86 -3.78
C ASP A 8 40.33 12.15 -4.03
N GLU A 9 39.53 11.11 -3.80
CA GLU A 9 38.06 11.14 -3.81
C GLU A 9 37.46 11.34 -5.22
N GLY A 10 36.95 10.29 -5.83
CA GLY A 10 35.75 9.63 -5.34
C GLY A 10 34.76 9.71 -6.49
N THR A 11 34.13 8.60 -6.81
CA THR A 11 33.16 8.54 -7.89
C THR A 11 31.91 9.23 -7.38
N ASP A 12 31.77 10.53 -7.65
CA ASP A 12 30.57 11.30 -7.35
C ASP A 12 29.46 10.89 -8.34
N ASP A 13 28.92 9.69 -8.13
CA ASP A 13 27.63 9.25 -8.67
C ASP A 13 26.52 9.94 -7.85
N ASP A 14 26.51 11.27 -7.83
CA ASP A 14 25.51 12.11 -7.15
C ASP A 14 24.26 12.30 -8.04
N GLY A 15 23.79 11.23 -8.64
CA GLY A 15 22.41 11.19 -9.13
C GLY A 15 21.48 11.14 -7.91
N PRO A 16 20.37 11.89 -7.85
CA PRO A 16 19.44 11.83 -6.73
C PRO A 16 19.00 10.39 -6.52
N GLY A 17 19.55 9.75 -5.48
CA GLY A 17 19.38 8.34 -5.24
C GLY A 17 17.91 8.02 -5.00
N ILE A 18 17.48 6.82 -5.42
CA ILE A 18 16.09 6.34 -5.25
C ILE A 18 15.59 6.55 -3.80
N ARG A 19 16.48 6.50 -2.81
CA ARG A 19 16.19 6.79 -1.39
C ARG A 19 15.68 8.22 -1.15
N GLU A 20 16.26 9.23 -1.79
CA GLU A 20 15.80 10.62 -1.64
C GLU A 20 14.44 10.85 -2.32
N GLY A 21 14.18 10.13 -3.42
CA GLY A 21 12.84 10.09 -4.03
C GLY A 21 11.78 9.47 -3.11
N VAL A 22 12.14 8.47 -2.29
CA VAL A 22 11.24 7.82 -1.32
C VAL A 22 11.09 8.65 -0.04
N GLU A 23 12.15 9.28 0.45
CA GLU A 23 12.12 10.15 1.64
C GLU A 23 11.33 11.45 1.38
N ARG A 24 11.37 11.99 0.16
CA ARG A 24 10.51 13.09 -0.27
C ARG A 24 9.11 12.64 -0.68
N SER A 25 8.91 11.35 -0.94
CA SER A 25 7.59 10.74 -1.14
C SER A 25 6.86 10.64 0.19
N SER A 26 6.37 11.78 0.66
CA SER A 26 5.35 11.85 1.70
C SER A 26 4.10 11.17 1.15
N GLY A 27 4.00 9.85 1.31
CA GLY A 27 2.94 9.03 0.72
C GLY A 27 1.57 9.59 1.10
N ASP A 28 0.72 9.83 0.10
CA ASP A 28 -0.61 10.40 0.35
C ASP A 28 -1.44 9.37 1.14
N PRO A 29 -1.85 9.68 2.39
CA PRO A 29 -2.62 8.76 3.21
C PRO A 29 -3.94 8.33 2.55
N LYS A 30 -4.49 9.12 1.62
CA LYS A 30 -5.69 8.74 0.86
C LYS A 30 -5.46 7.57 -0.08
N VAL A 31 -4.26 7.42 -0.65
CA VAL A 31 -3.93 6.33 -1.57
C VAL A 31 -3.90 5.00 -0.81
N LEU A 32 -3.30 5.00 0.38
CA LEU A 32 -3.29 3.82 1.24
C LEU A 32 -4.72 3.39 1.63
N LEU A 33 -5.56 4.37 1.96
CA LEU A 33 -6.95 4.12 2.31
C LEU A 33 -7.76 3.56 1.12
N ALA A 34 -7.57 4.12 -0.07
CA ALA A 34 -8.23 3.65 -1.29
C ALA A 34 -7.77 2.23 -1.66
N MET A 35 -6.46 1.95 -1.61
CA MET A 35 -5.90 0.64 -1.89
C MET A 35 -6.45 -0.41 -0.92
N ASN A 36 -6.52 -0.07 0.37
CA ASN A 36 -7.10 -0.95 1.39
C ASN A 36 -8.58 -1.26 1.11
N ALA A 37 -9.37 -0.26 0.70
CA ALA A 37 -10.77 -0.47 0.34
C ALA A 37 -10.92 -1.41 -0.86
N VAL A 38 -10.06 -1.25 -1.89
CA VAL A 38 -10.04 -2.15 -3.06
C VAL A 38 -9.67 -3.58 -2.65
N LEU A 39 -8.60 -3.76 -1.87
CA LEU A 39 -8.17 -5.06 -1.37
C LEU A 39 -9.25 -5.73 -0.52
N SER A 40 -9.88 -4.96 0.38
CA SER A 40 -10.96 -5.46 1.23
C SER A 40 -12.17 -5.90 0.42
N THR A 41 -12.51 -5.16 -0.63
CA THR A 41 -13.60 -5.52 -1.56
C THR A 41 -13.29 -6.79 -2.33
N TRP A 42 -12.07 -6.90 -2.87
CA TRP A 42 -11.61 -8.09 -3.58
C TRP A 42 -11.63 -9.33 -2.68
N PHE A 43 -11.11 -9.22 -1.46
CA PHE A 43 -11.10 -10.31 -0.50
C PHE A 43 -12.53 -10.71 -0.09
N ALA A 44 -13.39 -9.73 0.19
CA ALA A 44 -14.79 -9.98 0.51
C ALA A 44 -15.51 -10.71 -0.62
N TRP A 45 -15.22 -10.37 -1.88
CA TRP A 45 -15.76 -11.06 -3.04
C TRP A 45 -15.39 -12.55 -3.03
N VAL A 46 -14.11 -12.88 -2.82
CA VAL A 46 -13.63 -14.26 -2.77
C VAL A 46 -14.27 -15.04 -1.61
N VAL A 47 -14.38 -14.41 -0.43
CA VAL A 47 -15.01 -15.04 0.74
C VAL A 47 -16.50 -15.31 0.51
N VAL A 48 -17.25 -14.31 0.03
CA VAL A 48 -18.69 -14.48 -0.22
C VAL A 48 -18.92 -15.51 -1.34
N TRP A 49 -18.07 -15.54 -2.36
CA TRP A 49 -18.13 -16.61 -3.38
C TRP A 49 -17.94 -18.01 -2.75
N GLY A 50 -16.99 -18.16 -1.83
CA GLY A 50 -16.80 -19.40 -1.08
C GLY A 50 -17.99 -19.74 -0.17
N LEU A 51 -18.59 -18.74 0.49
CA LEU A 51 -19.78 -18.93 1.32
C LEU A 51 -21.01 -19.33 0.50
N ASP A 52 -21.16 -18.79 -0.70
CA ASP A 52 -22.23 -19.13 -1.63
C ASP A 52 -22.06 -20.57 -2.13
N PHE A 53 -20.82 -20.97 -2.46
CA PHE A 53 -20.49 -22.35 -2.80
C PHE A 53 -20.82 -23.35 -1.69
N LEU A 54 -20.64 -22.95 -0.43
CA LEU A 54 -20.98 -23.75 0.74
C LEU A 54 -22.48 -23.67 1.13
N GLY A 55 -23.28 -22.83 0.46
CA GLY A 55 -24.68 -22.60 0.79
C GLY A 55 -24.92 -21.82 2.09
N VAL A 56 -23.92 -21.10 2.58
CA VAL A 56 -23.97 -20.36 3.87
C VAL A 56 -24.49 -18.93 3.67
N ALA A 57 -24.06 -18.24 2.61
CA ALA A 57 -24.48 -16.88 2.32
C ALA A 57 -24.48 -16.62 0.82
N ALA A 58 -25.54 -16.00 0.30
CA ALA A 58 -25.68 -15.73 -1.13
C ALA A 58 -24.65 -14.73 -1.65
N LEU A 59 -24.13 -14.95 -2.87
CA LEU A 59 -23.28 -13.98 -3.56
C LEU A 59 -24.09 -12.78 -4.07
N THR A 60 -24.21 -11.77 -3.21
CA THR A 60 -24.89 -10.51 -3.52
C THR A 60 -23.96 -9.32 -3.30
N ALA A 61 -24.20 -8.22 -4.02
CA ALA A 61 -23.44 -6.98 -3.84
C ALA A 61 -23.51 -6.44 -2.40
N VAL A 62 -24.64 -6.64 -1.72
CA VAL A 62 -24.83 -6.22 -0.32
C VAL A 62 -23.96 -7.02 0.63
N ASN A 63 -23.88 -8.35 0.46
CA ASN A 63 -23.04 -9.21 1.31
C ASN A 63 -21.55 -8.90 1.13
N VAL A 64 -21.13 -8.70 -0.14
CA VAL A 64 -19.75 -8.33 -0.46
C VAL A 64 -19.41 -6.96 0.15
N ALA A 65 -20.27 -5.94 -0.05
CA ALA A 65 -20.03 -4.60 0.49
C ALA A 65 -20.00 -4.58 2.03
N THR A 66 -20.89 -5.34 2.68
CA THR A 66 -20.94 -5.43 4.15
C THR A 66 -19.66 -6.06 4.68
N LEU A 67 -19.24 -7.19 4.12
CA LEU A 67 -18.01 -7.87 4.53
C LEU A 67 -16.77 -7.00 4.23
N ALA A 68 -16.74 -6.33 3.08
CA ALA A 68 -15.66 -5.42 2.71
C ALA A 68 -15.53 -4.27 3.71
N LEU A 69 -16.63 -3.66 4.13
CA LEU A 69 -16.63 -2.59 5.13
C LEU A 69 -16.15 -3.06 6.50
N ILE A 70 -16.55 -4.26 6.93
CA ILE A 70 -16.07 -4.86 8.18
C ILE A 70 -14.55 -5.05 8.12
N LEU A 71 -14.05 -5.68 7.06
CA LEU A 71 -12.61 -5.93 6.88
C LEU A 71 -11.82 -4.63 6.78
N PHE A 72 -12.31 -3.68 5.99
CA PHE A 72 -11.72 -2.37 5.86
C PHE A 72 -11.61 -1.66 7.22
N GLY A 73 -12.68 -1.67 8.01
CA GLY A 73 -12.71 -1.08 9.34
C GLY A 73 -11.77 -1.77 10.33
N VAL A 74 -11.71 -3.11 10.31
CA VAL A 74 -10.77 -3.88 11.14
C VAL A 74 -9.32 -3.54 10.77
N THR A 75 -8.98 -3.50 9.48
CA THR A 75 -7.63 -3.13 9.05
C THR A 75 -7.29 -1.69 9.42
N TYR A 76 -8.25 -0.76 9.31
CA TYR A 76 -8.06 0.62 9.74
C TYR A 76 -7.70 0.71 11.23
N VAL A 77 -8.43 0.00 12.09
CA VAL A 77 -8.15 -0.03 13.53
C VAL A 77 -6.82 -0.73 13.83
N ALA A 78 -6.54 -1.85 13.16
CA ALA A 78 -5.34 -2.65 13.44
C ALA A 78 -4.03 -2.01 12.96
N VAL A 79 -4.08 -1.20 11.90
CA VAL A 79 -2.89 -0.66 11.23
C VAL A 79 -2.71 0.84 11.46
N LEU A 80 -3.81 1.62 11.55
CA LEU A 80 -3.76 3.09 11.55
C LEU A 80 -4.10 3.72 12.91
N GLN A 81 -4.43 2.94 13.95
CA GLN A 81 -4.27 3.41 15.33
C GLN A 81 -2.79 3.42 15.71
#